data_AF-A0A7S2CJB5-F1
#
_entry.id   AF-A0A7S2CJB5-F1
#
_cell.length_a   1.000
_cell.length_b   1.000
_cell.length_c   1.000
_cell.angle_alpha   90.00
_cell.angle_beta   90.00
_cell.angle_gamma   90.00
#
_symmetry.space_group_name_H-M   'P 1'
#
loop_
_entity.id
_entity.type
_entity.pdbx_description
1 polymer ?
#
loop_
_entity_poly.entity_id
_entity_poly.type
_entity_poly.pdbx_seq_one_letter_code
_entity_poly.pdbx_strand_id
1 'polypeptide(L)'
;QSSGAMVRSTIGGDVARLAMFLCCLWNCTLWRHAAGGPGVAAAQTPAAAEVALPPAVVVHGRRGPNSSLNGVYIRDNSWQGQVGPCYKRRGATGEQAIFLYFEGEWRIGPSPEEGSVWAYAHSAASSPLQIGTPWQVWDGQHVVPDSDLQVSDLSAIPSVLFLSFGGEGVPPPLRALQGVMLQQP
;
A
#
# COMPACT_ATOMS: atom_id res chain seq x y z
N GLN A 1 -27.87 46.89 -18.49
CA GLN A 1 -27.05 45.80 -19.04
C GLN A 1 -26.55 45.00 -17.85
N SER A 2 -27.12 43.83 -17.61
CA SER A 2 -26.87 42.97 -16.46
C SER A 2 -26.63 41.55 -16.96
N SER A 3 -25.73 40.82 -16.30
CA SER A 3 -25.36 39.40 -16.41
C SER A 3 -23.90 39.19 -16.87
N GLY A 4 -23.10 38.33 -16.25
CA GLY A 4 -23.40 37.35 -15.20
C GLY A 4 -22.13 36.95 -14.45
N ALA A 5 -22.26 36.85 -13.14
CA ALA A 5 -21.25 36.29 -12.26
C ALA A 5 -21.31 34.76 -12.36
N MET A 6 -20.17 34.16 -12.68
CA MET A 6 -19.97 32.71 -12.73
C MET A 6 -19.93 32.18 -11.29
N VAL A 7 -21.00 31.50 -10.89
CA VAL A 7 -21.15 30.86 -9.58
C VAL A 7 -20.16 29.70 -9.47
N ARG A 8 -19.25 29.79 -8.49
CA ARG A 8 -18.43 28.68 -8.02
C ARG A 8 -19.34 27.65 -7.36
N SER A 9 -19.39 26.44 -7.92
CA SER A 9 -20.05 25.29 -7.31
C SER A 9 -19.04 24.57 -6.41
N THR A 10 -19.18 24.73 -5.10
CA THR A 10 -18.42 24.00 -4.08
C THR A 10 -19.40 23.36 -3.11
N ILE A 11 -20.06 22.26 -3.48
CA ILE A 11 -20.87 21.47 -2.55
C ILE A 11 -20.81 19.99 -2.94
N GLY A 12 -20.36 19.15 -2.00
CA GLY A 12 -20.73 17.73 -1.97
C GLY A 12 -19.58 16.77 -1.70
N GLY A 13 -19.06 16.73 -0.48
CA GLY A 13 -18.03 15.73 -0.14
C GLY A 13 -17.71 15.60 1.35
N ASP A 14 -18.68 15.72 2.25
CA ASP A 14 -18.38 15.72 3.71
C ASP A 14 -19.36 14.94 4.57
N VAL A 15 -19.99 13.90 4.03
CA VAL A 15 -20.87 13.00 4.82
C VAL A 15 -20.34 11.55 4.90
N ALA A 16 -19.41 11.16 4.03
CA ALA A 16 -18.82 9.82 4.06
C ALA A 16 -17.67 9.66 5.07
N ARG A 17 -17.17 10.76 5.66
CA ARG A 17 -15.99 10.76 6.54
C ARG A 17 -16.26 10.31 7.98
N LEU A 18 -17.51 10.22 8.43
CA LEU A 18 -17.82 9.97 9.85
C LEU A 18 -18.18 8.52 10.20
N ALA A 19 -18.51 7.67 9.22
CA ALA A 19 -19.00 6.30 9.51
C ALA A 19 -17.87 5.27 9.75
N MET A 20 -16.61 5.61 9.45
CA MET A 20 -15.50 4.65 9.38
C MET A 20 -14.60 4.63 10.65
N PHE A 21 -14.98 5.38 11.70
CA PHE A 21 -14.16 5.55 12.92
C PHE A 21 -14.43 4.54 14.05
N LEU A 22 -15.52 3.76 14.00
CA LEU A 22 -16.00 3.01 15.17
C LEU A 22 -15.60 1.52 15.25
N CYS A 23 -14.97 0.94 14.23
CA CYS A 23 -14.71 -0.51 14.23
C CYS A 23 -13.30 -0.93 14.71
N CYS A 24 -12.30 -0.04 14.74
CA CYS A 24 -10.90 -0.42 15.01
C CYS A 24 -10.47 -0.39 16.49
N LEU A 25 -11.24 0.23 17.41
CA LEU A 25 -10.74 0.51 18.77
C LEU A 25 -10.92 -0.63 19.79
N TRP A 26 -11.54 -1.77 19.46
CA TRP A 26 -11.89 -2.77 20.48
C TRP A 26 -10.86 -3.90 20.68
N ASN A 27 -9.93 -4.19 19.75
CA ASN A 27 -9.28 -5.52 19.74
C ASN A 27 -7.77 -5.62 20.09
N CYS A 28 -7.09 -4.55 20.52
CA CYS A 28 -5.63 -4.60 20.75
C CYS A 28 -5.17 -4.71 22.21
N THR A 29 -6.06 -4.73 23.20
CA THR A 29 -5.66 -4.61 24.62
C THR A 29 -5.47 -5.94 25.37
N LEU A 30 -5.51 -7.10 24.70
CA LEU A 30 -5.58 -8.40 25.40
C LEU A 30 -4.36 -9.32 25.24
N TRP A 31 -3.15 -8.77 25.09
CA TRP A 31 -1.91 -9.58 25.07
C TRP A 31 -0.78 -8.95 25.89
N ARG A 32 -1.03 -8.63 27.16
CA ARG A 32 0.03 -8.51 28.18
C ARG A 32 -0.55 -8.99 29.50
N HIS A 33 -0.06 -10.14 29.98
CA HIS A 33 0.06 -10.57 31.39
C HIS A 33 -0.20 -12.08 31.57
N ALA A 34 0.85 -12.89 31.37
CA ALA A 34 1.11 -14.19 32.01
C ALA A 34 2.42 -14.72 31.38
N ALA A 35 3.44 -15.25 32.06
CA ALA A 35 3.66 -15.59 33.44
C ALA A 35 5.20 -15.71 33.63
N GLY A 36 5.71 -15.37 34.82
CA GLY A 36 7.09 -15.63 35.21
C GLY A 36 7.27 -17.08 35.64
N GLY A 37 8.16 -17.81 34.98
CA GLY A 37 8.61 -19.15 35.36
C GLY A 37 10.14 -19.25 35.30
N PRO A 38 10.80 -19.94 36.25
CA PRO A 38 12.26 -20.00 36.30
C PRO A 38 12.84 -21.08 35.36
N GLY A 39 13.78 -20.64 34.51
CA GLY A 39 15.04 -21.35 34.26
C GLY A 39 14.99 -22.72 33.59
N VAL A 40 14.51 -22.80 32.35
CA VAL A 40 14.91 -23.86 31.41
C VAL A 40 15.79 -23.22 30.34
N ALA A 41 17.01 -23.75 30.19
CA ALA A 41 18.00 -23.32 29.22
C ALA A 41 17.37 -23.24 27.83
N ALA A 42 17.18 -22.01 27.35
CA ALA A 42 16.59 -21.72 26.06
C ALA A 42 17.49 -22.27 24.96
N ALA A 43 17.06 -23.38 24.38
CA ALA A 43 17.53 -23.79 23.06
C ALA A 43 17.40 -22.56 22.15
N GLN A 44 18.53 -22.12 21.58
CA GLN A 44 18.56 -20.99 20.67
C GLN A 44 17.69 -21.34 19.47
N THR A 45 16.44 -20.88 19.48
CA THR A 45 15.55 -20.94 18.33
C THR A 45 16.32 -20.33 17.17
N PRO A 46 16.52 -21.06 16.05
CA PRO A 46 17.24 -20.52 14.91
C PRO A 46 16.54 -19.22 14.53
N ALA A 47 17.31 -18.12 14.53
CA ALA A 47 16.82 -16.79 14.22
C ALA A 47 16.02 -16.90 12.93
N ALA A 48 14.69 -16.79 13.05
CA ALA A 48 13.79 -16.91 11.93
C ALA A 48 14.27 -15.90 10.90
N ALA A 49 14.69 -16.39 9.73
CA ALA A 49 15.19 -15.54 8.66
C ALA A 49 14.10 -14.50 8.38
N GLU A 50 14.37 -13.27 8.80
CA GLU A 50 13.46 -12.16 8.60
C GLU A 50 13.23 -12.05 7.10
N VAL A 51 11.99 -12.29 6.67
CA VAL A 51 11.63 -12.27 5.26
C VAL A 51 11.89 -10.85 4.75
N ALA A 52 12.99 -10.69 4.04
CA ALA A 52 13.39 -9.40 3.50
C ALA A 52 12.27 -8.86 2.60
N LEU A 53 11.73 -7.71 2.99
CA LEU A 53 10.64 -7.07 2.25
C LEU A 53 11.14 -6.55 0.90
N PRO A 54 10.37 -6.72 -0.18
CA PRO A 54 10.78 -6.28 -1.51
C PRO A 54 10.97 -4.75 -1.55
N PRO A 55 11.93 -4.23 -2.34
CA PRO A 55 12.15 -2.79 -2.45
C PRO A 55 11.04 -2.07 -3.23
N ALA A 56 10.29 -2.80 -4.05
CA ALA A 56 9.15 -2.28 -4.78
C ALA A 56 8.16 -3.41 -5.09
N VAL A 57 6.89 -3.05 -5.24
CA VAL A 57 5.80 -3.94 -5.60
C VAL A 57 4.90 -3.27 -6.63
N VAL A 58 4.08 -4.06 -7.30
CA VAL A 58 3.13 -3.62 -8.31
C VAL A 58 1.73 -3.95 -7.84
N VAL A 59 0.91 -2.92 -7.70
CA VAL A 59 -0.53 -3.08 -7.47
C VAL A 59 -1.21 -3.02 -8.83
N HIS A 60 -2.02 -4.03 -9.16
CA HIS A 60 -2.65 -4.11 -10.48
C HIS A 60 -4.00 -4.83 -10.44
N GLY A 61 -4.67 -4.88 -11.59
CA GLY A 61 -5.92 -5.62 -11.81
C GLY A 61 -7.21 -4.84 -11.48
N ARG A 62 -7.17 -3.80 -10.64
CA ARG A 62 -8.34 -2.97 -10.33
C ARG A 62 -8.86 -2.24 -11.56
N ARG A 63 -10.19 -2.23 -11.74
CA ARG A 63 -10.89 -1.46 -12.79
C ARG A 63 -11.97 -0.58 -12.17
N GLY A 64 -12.38 0.48 -12.86
CA GLY A 64 -13.45 1.37 -12.41
C GLY A 64 -13.04 2.32 -11.27
N PRO A 65 -13.95 2.63 -10.31
CA PRO A 65 -13.62 3.50 -9.18
C PRO A 65 -12.37 3.02 -8.44
N ASN A 66 -11.49 3.96 -8.11
CA ASN A 66 -10.18 3.69 -7.51
C ASN A 66 -9.24 2.84 -8.39
N SER A 67 -9.39 2.84 -9.73
CA SER A 67 -8.37 2.26 -10.63
C SER A 67 -7.03 2.98 -10.57
N SER A 68 -6.98 4.20 -10.02
CA SER A 68 -5.75 4.93 -9.71
C SER A 68 -4.89 4.23 -8.64
N LEU A 69 -5.43 3.26 -7.90
CA LEU A 69 -4.63 2.44 -6.98
C LEU A 69 -3.57 1.61 -7.72
N ASN A 70 -3.79 1.31 -8.99
CA ASN A 70 -2.83 0.57 -9.80
C ASN A 70 -1.53 1.38 -9.98
N GLY A 71 -0.41 0.68 -9.93
CA GLY A 71 0.90 1.27 -10.21
C GLY A 71 2.04 0.60 -9.46
N VAL A 72 3.22 1.20 -9.60
CA VAL A 72 4.44 0.75 -8.92
C VAL A 72 4.57 1.49 -7.60
N TYR A 73 4.71 0.74 -6.53
CA TYR A 73 4.89 1.22 -5.17
C TYR A 73 6.33 0.93 -4.74
N ILE A 74 7.05 1.97 -4.35
CA ILE A 74 8.45 1.88 -3.90
C ILE A 74 8.47 1.97 -2.38
N ARG A 75 9.25 1.10 -1.73
CA ARG A 75 9.39 1.09 -0.28
C ARG A 75 9.81 2.47 0.23
N ASP A 76 9.05 2.98 1.19
CA ASP A 76 9.23 4.29 1.80
C ASP A 76 9.61 4.11 3.28
N ASN A 77 10.85 4.43 3.61
CA ASN A 77 11.38 4.29 4.97
C ASN A 77 11.15 5.55 5.83
N SER A 78 10.51 6.60 5.30
CA SER A 78 10.22 7.81 6.08
C SER A 78 9.28 7.54 7.27
N TRP A 79 8.53 6.44 7.21
CA TRP A 79 7.54 6.02 8.21
C TRP A 79 8.08 4.99 9.23
N GLN A 80 9.39 4.72 9.21
CA GLN A 80 9.97 3.67 10.05
C GLN A 80 9.79 3.96 11.54
N GLY A 81 9.20 3.02 12.27
CA GLY A 81 8.96 3.12 13.71
C GLY A 81 7.63 3.75 14.12
N GLN A 82 6.88 4.32 13.17
CA GLN A 82 5.51 4.82 13.40
C GLN A 82 4.47 3.79 12.96
N VAL A 83 4.66 3.23 11.77
CA VAL A 83 3.81 2.17 11.20
C VAL A 83 4.68 1.01 10.73
N GLY A 84 4.04 -0.09 10.31
CA GLY A 84 4.74 -1.22 9.71
C GLY A 84 5.35 -0.86 8.36
N PRO A 85 5.72 -1.87 7.55
CA PRO A 85 6.18 -1.66 6.19
C PRO A 85 5.30 -0.69 5.40
N CYS A 86 5.92 0.28 4.72
CA CYS A 86 5.24 1.30 3.94
C CYS A 86 5.86 1.42 2.54
N TYR A 87 5.02 1.63 1.54
CA TYR A 87 5.40 1.85 0.15
C TYR A 87 4.62 3.03 -0.41
N LYS A 88 5.27 3.86 -1.22
CA LYS A 88 4.69 5.02 -1.88
C LYS A 88 4.58 4.79 -3.38
N ARG A 89 3.41 5.07 -3.95
CA ARG A 89 3.16 4.98 -5.40
C ARG A 89 4.03 6.01 -6.14
N ARG A 90 4.74 5.56 -7.18
CA ARG A 90 5.56 6.41 -8.05
C ARG A 90 4.72 6.99 -9.21
N GLY A 91 5.07 8.18 -9.68
CA GLY A 91 4.56 8.73 -10.95
C GLY A 91 3.30 9.60 -10.83
N ALA A 92 2.83 9.86 -9.62
CA ALA A 92 1.77 10.82 -9.35
C ALA A 92 2.33 12.26 -9.39
N THR A 93 2.60 12.80 -10.58
CA THR A 93 2.98 14.22 -10.72
C THR A 93 1.72 15.07 -10.57
N GLY A 94 1.50 15.61 -9.37
CA GLY A 94 0.34 16.47 -9.06
C GLY A 94 -0.93 15.74 -8.60
N GLU A 95 -0.93 14.40 -8.56
CA GLU A 95 -1.98 13.62 -7.91
C GLU A 95 -1.67 13.43 -6.41
N GLN A 96 -2.73 13.23 -5.62
CA GLN A 96 -2.63 12.87 -4.20
C GLN A 96 -1.71 11.64 -4.04
N ALA A 97 -0.76 11.72 -3.10
CA ALA A 97 0.13 10.60 -2.80
C ALA A 97 -0.70 9.37 -2.40
N ILE A 98 -0.29 8.20 -2.86
CA ILE A 98 -0.93 6.93 -2.51
C ILE A 98 0.10 6.04 -1.82
N PHE A 99 -0.25 5.50 -0.67
CA PHE A 99 0.59 4.64 0.14
C PHE A 99 -0.05 3.26 0.27
N LEU A 100 0.79 2.22 0.24
CA LEU A 100 0.49 0.86 0.67
C LEU A 100 1.24 0.63 1.98
N TYR A 101 0.54 0.38 3.07
CA TYR A 101 1.16 0.28 4.40
C TYR A 101 0.53 -0.83 5.24
N PHE A 102 1.27 -1.28 6.25
CA PHE A 102 0.84 -2.30 7.18
C PHE A 102 0.55 -1.73 8.57
N GLU A 103 -0.67 -1.98 9.06
CA GLU A 103 -1.15 -1.57 10.37
C GLU A 103 -2.06 -2.67 10.96
N GLY A 104 -1.45 -3.82 11.30
CA GLY A 104 -2.18 -5.03 11.68
C GLY A 104 -2.81 -5.77 10.48
N GLU A 105 -3.12 -5.04 9.42
CA GLU A 105 -3.53 -5.52 8.11
C GLU A 105 -2.95 -4.61 7.02
N TRP A 106 -2.99 -5.05 5.75
CA TRP A 106 -2.49 -4.25 4.63
C TRP A 106 -3.54 -3.25 4.17
N ARG A 107 -3.15 -1.99 3.99
CA ARG A 107 -4.03 -0.87 3.66
C ARG A 107 -3.45 -0.04 2.53
N ILE A 108 -4.32 0.54 1.70
CA ILE A 108 -3.98 1.47 0.64
C ILE A 108 -4.80 2.75 0.82
N GLY A 109 -4.13 3.91 0.87
CA GLY A 109 -4.76 5.20 1.13
C GLY A 109 -3.84 6.40 0.90
N PRO A 110 -4.30 7.62 1.22
CA PRO A 110 -3.55 8.85 0.96
C PRO A 110 -2.40 9.11 1.93
N SER A 111 -2.50 8.61 3.16
CA SER A 111 -1.45 8.68 4.19
C SER A 111 -1.78 7.70 5.33
N PRO A 112 -0.78 7.07 5.97
CA PRO A 112 -1.00 6.30 7.19
C PRO A 112 -1.60 7.12 8.35
N GLU A 113 -1.40 8.44 8.37
CA GLU A 113 -1.89 9.33 9.46
C GLU A 113 -3.33 9.80 9.27
N GLU A 114 -3.80 9.94 8.02
CA GLU A 114 -5.12 10.50 7.73
C GLU A 114 -6.26 9.51 8.07
N GLY A 115 -5.93 8.23 8.23
CA GLY A 115 -6.88 7.16 8.54
C GLY A 115 -7.87 6.83 7.42
N SER A 116 -7.86 7.58 6.31
CA SER A 116 -8.65 7.28 5.13
C SER A 116 -8.08 6.05 4.42
N VAL A 117 -8.93 5.05 4.18
CA VAL A 117 -8.53 3.79 3.53
C VAL A 117 -9.38 3.61 2.27
N TRP A 118 -8.72 3.46 1.13
CA TRP A 118 -9.38 3.22 -0.16
C TRP A 118 -9.48 1.73 -0.47
N ALA A 119 -8.49 0.95 -0.02
CA ALA A 119 -8.53 -0.50 -0.06
C ALA A 119 -7.82 -1.10 1.15
N TYR A 120 -8.25 -2.27 1.62
CA TYR A 120 -7.54 -3.04 2.64
C TYR A 120 -7.67 -4.53 2.40
N ALA A 121 -6.72 -5.32 2.90
CA ALA A 121 -6.77 -6.77 2.86
C ALA A 121 -6.64 -7.31 4.28
N HIS A 122 -7.63 -8.11 4.71
CA HIS A 122 -7.60 -8.83 5.98
C HIS A 122 -6.57 -9.95 5.96
N SER A 123 -5.29 -9.57 6.03
CA SER A 123 -4.15 -10.46 5.99
C SER A 123 -3.07 -9.94 6.94
N ALA A 124 -2.61 -10.81 7.84
CA ALA A 124 -1.47 -10.56 8.71
C ALA A 124 -0.14 -10.99 8.05
N ALA A 125 -0.14 -11.20 6.73
CA ALA A 125 1.06 -11.57 6.00
C ALA A 125 2.16 -10.54 6.20
N SER A 126 3.38 -10.99 6.50
CA SER A 126 4.50 -10.09 6.76
C SER A 126 4.93 -9.31 5.51
N SER A 127 4.65 -9.85 4.32
CA SER A 127 4.95 -9.23 3.01
C SER A 127 3.66 -9.05 2.21
N PRO A 128 3.52 -7.95 1.43
CA PRO A 128 2.31 -7.71 0.65
C PRO A 128 2.19 -8.71 -0.52
N LEU A 129 3.29 -9.35 -0.93
CA LEU A 129 3.30 -10.39 -1.96
C LEU A 129 2.69 -11.71 -1.49
N GLN A 130 2.49 -11.88 -0.18
CA GLN A 130 1.91 -13.08 0.43
C GLN A 130 0.42 -12.93 0.73
N ILE A 131 -0.21 -11.83 0.31
CA ILE A 131 -1.64 -11.60 0.49
C ILE A 131 -2.39 -12.52 -0.48
N GLY A 132 -3.00 -13.58 0.06
CA GLY A 132 -3.87 -14.49 -0.70
C GLY A 132 -5.37 -14.19 -0.55
N THR A 133 -5.75 -13.25 0.32
CA THR A 133 -7.15 -12.88 0.53
C THR A 133 -7.58 -11.77 -0.44
N PRO A 134 -8.83 -11.79 -0.91
CA PRO A 134 -9.35 -10.71 -1.75
C PRO A 134 -9.29 -9.36 -1.03
N TRP A 135 -8.92 -8.32 -1.77
CA TRP A 135 -8.90 -6.96 -1.25
C TRP A 135 -10.33 -6.44 -1.08
N GLN A 136 -10.55 -5.62 -0.07
CA GLN A 136 -11.79 -4.89 0.17
C GLN A 136 -11.58 -3.45 -0.31
N VAL A 137 -12.34 -3.00 -1.31
CA VAL A 137 -12.12 -1.71 -1.99
C VAL A 137 -13.38 -0.86 -1.87
N TRP A 138 -13.22 0.43 -1.54
CA TRP A 138 -14.32 1.38 -1.59
C TRP A 138 -14.69 1.68 -3.05
N ASP A 139 -15.95 1.48 -3.44
CA ASP A 139 -16.42 1.76 -4.80
C ASP A 139 -17.06 3.17 -4.97
N GLY A 140 -17.10 3.95 -3.89
CA GLY A 140 -17.79 5.24 -3.82
C GLY A 140 -19.03 5.20 -2.92
N GLN A 141 -19.63 4.02 -2.71
CA GLN A 141 -20.82 3.84 -1.88
C GLN A 141 -20.63 2.78 -0.80
N HIS A 142 -19.95 1.68 -1.12
CA HIS A 142 -19.73 0.56 -0.22
C HIS A 142 -18.30 0.03 -0.35
N VAL A 143 -17.90 -0.73 0.67
CA VAL A 143 -16.69 -1.56 0.57
C VAL A 143 -17.09 -2.89 -0.06
N VAL A 144 -16.45 -3.23 -1.18
CA VAL A 144 -16.73 -4.45 -1.93
C VAL A 144 -15.47 -5.30 -2.06
N PRO A 145 -15.59 -6.64 -2.01
CA PRO A 145 -14.48 -7.53 -2.30
C PRO A 145 -14.09 -7.39 -3.78
N ASP A 146 -12.79 -7.23 -4.03
CA ASP A 146 -12.18 -7.19 -5.35
C ASP A 146 -11.14 -8.32 -5.44
N SER A 147 -11.46 -9.31 -6.25
CA SER A 147 -10.57 -10.47 -6.52
C SER A 147 -9.57 -10.20 -7.64
N ASP A 148 -9.79 -9.13 -8.43
CA ASP A 148 -8.89 -8.73 -9.51
C ASP A 148 -7.75 -7.87 -8.99
N LEU A 149 -7.95 -7.09 -7.91
CA LEU A 149 -6.90 -6.30 -7.27
C LEU A 149 -5.85 -7.22 -6.62
N GLN A 150 -4.63 -7.15 -7.12
CA GLN A 150 -3.51 -7.99 -6.67
C GLN A 150 -2.25 -7.17 -6.43
N VAL A 151 -1.36 -7.71 -5.59
CA VAL A 151 -0.01 -7.19 -5.39
C VAL A 151 0.99 -8.24 -5.88
N SER A 152 1.85 -7.84 -6.80
CA SER A 152 2.86 -8.71 -7.39
C SER A 152 4.23 -8.05 -7.35
N ASP A 153 5.27 -8.83 -7.61
CA ASP A 153 6.62 -8.28 -7.78
C ASP A 153 6.76 -7.55 -9.12
N LEU A 154 7.94 -6.97 -9.37
CA LEU A 154 8.22 -6.19 -10.58
C LEU A 154 8.23 -7.03 -11.87
N SER A 155 8.33 -8.36 -11.79
CA SER A 155 8.26 -9.25 -12.97
C SER A 155 6.88 -9.27 -13.62
N ALA A 156 5.85 -8.82 -12.89
CA ALA A 156 4.50 -8.67 -13.43
C ALA A 156 4.39 -7.53 -14.47
N ILE A 157 5.38 -6.63 -14.56
CA ILE A 157 5.41 -5.57 -15.58
C ILE A 157 6.02 -6.16 -16.85
N PRO A 158 5.27 -6.24 -17.97
CA PRO A 158 5.84 -6.66 -19.25
C PRO A 158 7.03 -5.77 -19.61
N SER A 159 8.16 -6.37 -20.01
CA SER A 159 9.42 -5.68 -20.33
C SER A 159 9.25 -4.51 -21.31
N VAL A 160 8.24 -4.58 -22.18
CA VAL A 160 7.92 -3.53 -23.16
C VAL A 160 7.45 -2.21 -22.53
N LEU A 161 6.86 -2.23 -21.32
CA LEU A 161 6.39 -1.01 -20.66
C LEU A 161 7.54 -0.22 -20.00
N PHE A 162 8.69 -0.85 -19.75
CA PHE A 162 9.86 -0.16 -19.18
C PHE A 162 10.44 0.91 -20.11
N LEU A 163 10.24 0.77 -21.42
CA LEU A 163 10.76 1.70 -22.43
C LEU A 163 10.06 3.06 -22.41
N SER A 164 8.87 3.18 -21.81
CA SER A 164 8.11 4.44 -21.73
C SER A 164 8.46 5.30 -20.52
N PHE A 165 9.21 4.79 -19.53
CA PHE A 165 9.58 5.54 -18.30
C PHE A 165 10.94 6.26 -18.40
N GLY A 166 11.46 6.46 -19.62
CA GLY A 166 12.83 6.91 -19.89
C GLY A 166 13.15 8.41 -19.72
N GLY A 167 12.22 9.25 -19.26
CA GLY A 167 12.46 10.69 -19.11
C GLY A 167 12.39 11.13 -17.65
N GLU A 168 13.54 11.52 -17.08
CA GLU A 168 13.70 12.21 -15.80
C GLU A 168 13.36 11.45 -14.48
N GLY A 169 14.39 11.18 -13.67
CA GLY A 169 14.22 10.93 -12.23
C GLY A 169 14.11 9.46 -11.77
N VAL A 170 14.85 8.53 -12.37
CA VAL A 170 14.98 7.14 -11.85
C VAL A 170 15.93 7.10 -10.65
N PRO A 171 15.47 6.68 -9.45
CA PRO A 171 16.35 6.56 -8.29
C PRO A 171 17.43 5.48 -8.52
N PRO A 172 18.62 5.63 -7.94
CA PRO A 172 19.77 4.75 -8.17
C PRO A 172 19.52 3.23 -8.13
N PRO A 173 18.68 2.66 -7.23
CA PRO A 173 18.50 1.20 -7.17
C PRO A 173 17.87 0.58 -8.43
N LEU A 174 17.06 1.33 -9.19
CA LEU A 174 16.45 0.81 -10.43
C LEU A 174 17.40 0.89 -11.63
N ARG A 175 18.40 1.81 -11.62
CA ARG A 175 19.45 1.83 -12.65
C ARG A 175 20.33 0.60 -12.59
N ALA A 176 20.57 0.06 -11.39
CA ALA A 176 21.37 -1.15 -11.23
C ALA A 176 20.76 -2.37 -11.94
N LEU A 177 19.43 -2.49 -11.97
CA LEU A 177 18.74 -3.57 -12.67
C LEU A 177 18.78 -3.41 -14.20
N GLN A 178 18.80 -2.18 -14.70
CA GLN A 178 18.80 -1.90 -16.14
C GLN A 178 20.16 -2.22 -16.79
N GLY A 179 21.26 -2.16 -16.04
CA GLY A 179 22.60 -2.48 -16.53
C GLY A 179 22.90 -3.97 -16.72
N VAL A 180 22.14 -4.87 -16.09
CA VAL A 180 22.42 -6.33 -16.11
C VAL A 180 21.78 -7.05 -17.31
N MET A 181 20.77 -6.45 -17.94
CA MET A 181 20.02 -7.07 -19.04
C MET A 181 20.63 -6.90 -20.44
N LEU A 182 21.72 -6.14 -20.60
CA LEU A 182 22.36 -5.87 -21.90
C LEU A 182 23.57 -6.76 -22.21
N GLN A 183 23.85 -7.79 -21.41
CA GLN A 183 24.85 -8.81 -21.75
C GLN A 183 24.19 -10.17 -21.96
N GLN A 184 23.58 -10.36 -23.12
CA GLN A 184 23.44 -11.69 -23.71
C GLN A 184 24.22 -11.72 -25.03
N PRO A 185 25.11 -12.71 -25.23
CA PRO A 185 25.89 -12.88 -26.46
C PRO A 185 25.03 -13.27 -27.65
#